data_AF-A0A0D8JFC2-F1
#
_entry.id   AF-A0A0D8JFC2-F1
#
_cell.length_a   1.000
_cell.length_b   1.000
_cell.length_c   1.000
_cell.angle_alpha   90.00
_cell.angle_beta   90.00
_cell.angle_gamma   90.00
#
_symmetry.space_group_name_H-M   'P 1'
#
loop_
_entity.id
_entity.type
_entity.pdbx_description
1 polymer ?
#
loop_
_entity_poly.entity_id
_entity_poly.type
_entity_poly.pdbx_seq_one_letter_code
_entity_poly.pdbx_strand_id
1 'polypeptide(L)'
;MKMKNITMKAFTKEMNWIFILLLSATIISCSSSNKQNDNKEELAEDLQEVKQDVNAILEKDKKELKMEIDSAIADFNEKLYDYEDELRKGTKQVNTEPKDLIEELKIKSDSLTVRVDEMKDQGEETWDEFKEEVQYDTENFKESVAAFFEDNK
;
A
#
# COMPACT_ATOMS: atom_id res chain seq x y z
N MET A 1 40.00 -33.03 35.46
CA MET A 1 40.31 -31.69 36.01
C MET A 1 40.64 -30.77 34.85
N LYS A 2 39.71 -29.90 34.43
CA LYS A 2 39.94 -28.87 33.41
C LYS A 2 39.37 -27.56 33.95
N MET A 3 40.23 -26.55 33.95
CA MET A 3 40.04 -25.26 34.60
C MET A 3 38.99 -24.39 33.89
N LYS A 4 38.31 -23.60 34.73
CA LYS A 4 37.49 -22.44 34.36
C LYS A 4 38.34 -21.43 33.58
N ASN A 5 37.79 -20.85 32.53
CA ASN A 5 38.21 -19.52 32.08
C ASN A 5 36.96 -18.64 31.95
N ILE A 6 37.01 -17.57 32.75
CA ILE A 6 36.03 -16.51 32.89
C ILE A 6 36.37 -15.48 31.82
N THR A 7 35.45 -15.19 30.91
CA THR A 7 35.52 -14.00 30.05
C THR A 7 34.58 -12.94 30.61
N MET A 8 35.15 -12.07 31.45
CA MET A 8 34.64 -10.75 31.72
C MET A 8 35.45 -9.78 30.86
N LYS A 9 34.82 -9.11 29.88
CA LYS A 9 35.17 -7.74 29.49
C LYS A 9 33.90 -7.03 29.03
N ALA A 10 33.51 -6.06 29.86
CA ALA A 10 32.64 -4.95 29.54
C ALA A 10 33.29 -4.03 28.48
N PHE A 11 32.63 -2.89 28.21
CA PHE A 11 32.89 -1.85 27.18
C PHE A 11 32.07 -2.13 25.91
N THR A 12 31.12 -1.31 25.45
CA THR A 12 30.80 0.11 25.72
C THR A 12 29.43 0.37 25.08
N LYS A 13 28.42 0.72 25.87
CA LYS A 13 27.10 1.14 25.35
C LYS A 13 26.47 2.21 26.25
N GLU A 14 27.24 3.25 26.56
CA GLU A 14 26.77 4.42 27.29
C GLU A 14 27.66 5.60 26.86
N MET A 15 27.43 6.14 25.67
CA MET A 15 27.97 7.46 25.29
C MET A 15 27.25 7.97 24.04
N ASN A 16 26.30 8.89 24.22
CA ASN A 16 26.17 10.17 23.50
C ASN A 16 24.74 10.73 23.65
N TRP A 17 24.39 11.20 24.85
CA TRP A 17 23.12 11.89 25.12
C TRP A 17 23.34 13.22 25.86
N ILE A 18 24.33 13.99 25.42
CA ILE A 18 24.53 15.38 25.83
C ILE A 18 25.02 16.18 24.62
N PHE A 19 24.09 16.67 23.81
CA PHE A 19 24.27 17.86 22.96
C PHE A 19 22.88 18.24 22.43
N ILE A 20 22.13 19.05 23.18
CA ILE A 20 21.13 20.03 22.71
C ILE A 20 20.77 20.84 23.97
N LEU A 21 21.56 21.86 24.26
CA LEU A 21 21.21 22.93 25.19
C LEU A 21 22.14 24.12 24.95
N LEU A 22 22.06 24.71 23.75
CA LEU A 22 22.65 26.02 23.48
C LEU A 22 21.94 26.69 22.28
N LEU A 23 20.69 27.10 22.51
CA LEU A 23 19.95 28.03 21.66
C LEU A 23 19.30 29.10 22.55
N SER A 24 20.12 29.77 23.36
CA SER A 24 19.74 31.01 24.02
C SER A 24 19.99 32.19 23.08
N ALA A 25 18.88 32.69 22.54
CA ALA A 25 18.57 34.10 22.32
C ALA A 25 19.71 35.03 21.89
N THR A 26 19.73 35.34 20.58
CA THR A 26 20.08 36.69 20.12
C THR A 26 18.95 37.21 19.24
N ILE A 27 17.88 37.72 19.87
CA ILE A 27 16.94 38.61 19.19
C ILE A 27 17.58 40.00 19.25
N ILE A 28 18.36 40.33 18.22
CA ILE A 28 18.74 41.72 17.94
C ILE A 28 17.58 42.30 17.11
N SER A 29 16.76 43.09 17.78
CA SER A 29 15.75 43.93 17.16
C SER A 29 16.41 45.19 16.58
N CYS A 30 16.14 45.50 15.30
CA CYS A 30 16.12 46.87 14.80
C CYS A 30 15.34 46.99 13.48
N SER A 31 14.10 47.47 13.60
CA SER A 31 13.54 48.63 12.87
C SER A 31 13.88 48.78 11.37
N SER A 32 13.03 48.19 10.53
CA SER A 32 12.72 48.72 9.20
C SER A 32 11.29 48.34 8.84
N SER A 33 10.54 49.32 8.37
CA SER A 33 9.09 49.35 8.19
C SER A 33 8.53 48.24 7.29
N ASN A 34 7.53 47.53 7.81
CA ASN A 34 6.25 47.25 7.17
C ASN A 34 6.29 46.70 5.72
N LYS A 35 6.82 45.48 5.54
CA LYS A 35 6.60 44.60 4.36
C LYS A 35 6.80 43.12 4.74
N GLN A 36 6.05 42.62 5.73
CA GLN A 36 6.19 41.23 6.21
C GLN A 36 4.84 40.52 6.39
N ASN A 37 3.78 41.02 5.74
CA ASN A 37 2.46 40.37 5.71
C ASN A 37 2.21 39.67 4.36
N ASP A 38 2.55 40.33 3.24
CA ASP A 38 2.29 39.79 1.90
C ASP A 38 2.94 38.41 1.66
N ASN A 39 4.21 38.22 2.08
CA ASN A 39 4.92 36.94 1.88
C ASN A 39 4.40 35.77 2.75
N LYS A 40 3.66 36.04 3.84
CA LYS A 40 3.10 34.97 4.68
C LYS A 40 1.77 34.48 4.15
N GLU A 41 0.99 35.39 3.56
CA GLU A 41 -0.28 35.08 2.92
C GLU A 41 -0.03 34.35 1.60
N GLU A 42 0.90 34.83 0.76
CA GLU A 42 1.35 34.15 -0.47
C GLU A 42 1.91 32.75 -0.17
N LEU A 43 2.78 32.60 0.83
CA LEU A 43 3.30 31.28 1.21
C LEU A 43 2.21 30.35 1.78
N ALA A 44 1.18 30.89 2.45
CA ALA A 44 0.08 30.09 2.96
C ALA A 44 -0.86 29.63 1.83
N GLU A 45 -1.10 30.48 0.84
CA GLU A 45 -1.82 30.16 -0.40
C GLU A 45 -1.07 29.10 -1.21
N ASP A 46 0.24 29.29 -1.46
CA ASP A 46 1.09 28.32 -2.16
C ASP A 46 1.09 26.95 -1.46
N LEU A 47 1.22 26.93 -0.13
CA LEU A 47 1.17 25.68 0.64
C LEU A 47 -0.22 25.03 0.60
N GLN A 48 -1.29 25.81 0.49
CA GLN A 48 -2.64 25.29 0.37
C GLN A 48 -2.90 24.72 -1.03
N GLU A 49 -2.44 25.39 -2.08
CA GLU A 49 -2.52 24.93 -3.47
C GLU A 49 -1.74 23.61 -3.64
N VAL A 50 -0.50 23.55 -3.15
CA VAL A 50 0.30 22.31 -3.20
C VAL A 50 -0.39 21.16 -2.48
N LYS A 51 -1.01 21.40 -1.32
CA LYS A 51 -1.79 20.36 -0.61
C LYS A 51 -3.01 19.89 -1.39
N GLN A 52 -3.69 20.79 -2.10
CA GLN A 52 -4.83 20.44 -2.93
C GLN A 52 -4.40 19.59 -4.12
N ASP A 53 -3.29 19.94 -4.77
CA ASP A 53 -2.74 19.19 -5.89
C ASP A 53 -2.28 17.78 -5.48
N VAL A 54 -1.55 17.66 -4.38
CA VAL A 54 -1.12 16.36 -3.84
C VAL A 54 -2.32 15.48 -3.52
N ASN A 55 -3.35 16.02 -2.86
CA ASN A 55 -4.55 15.26 -2.54
C ASN A 55 -5.33 14.85 -3.82
N ALA A 56 -5.38 15.71 -4.84
CA ALA A 56 -6.03 15.39 -6.10
C ALA A 56 -5.29 14.27 -6.86
N ILE A 57 -3.95 14.27 -6.82
CA ILE A 57 -3.12 13.21 -7.40
C ILE A 57 -3.38 11.89 -6.66
N LEU A 58 -3.34 11.91 -5.33
CA LEU A 58 -3.59 10.73 -4.50
C LEU A 58 -4.97 10.10 -4.79
N GLU A 59 -6.03 10.90 -4.84
CA GLU A 59 -7.38 10.41 -5.12
C GLU A 59 -7.54 9.88 -6.55
N LYS A 60 -6.82 10.46 -7.52
CA LYS A 60 -6.77 9.94 -8.87
C LYS A 60 -6.07 8.58 -8.91
N ASP A 61 -4.92 8.45 -8.26
CA ASP A 61 -4.17 7.20 -8.18
C ASP A 61 -4.98 6.08 -7.52
N LYS A 62 -5.68 6.39 -6.41
CA LYS A 62 -6.62 5.46 -5.77
C LYS A 62 -7.71 4.97 -6.72
N LYS A 63 -8.29 5.89 -7.50
CA LYS A 63 -9.33 5.55 -8.46
C LYS A 63 -8.80 4.64 -9.58
N GLU A 64 -7.60 4.90 -10.08
CA GLU A 64 -6.97 4.07 -11.12
C GLU A 64 -6.69 2.66 -10.59
N LEU A 65 -6.10 2.54 -9.41
CA LEU A 65 -5.87 1.24 -8.78
C LEU A 65 -7.18 0.47 -8.53
N LYS A 66 -8.22 1.16 -8.03
CA LYS A 66 -9.55 0.56 -7.86
C LYS A 66 -10.10 0.01 -9.17
N MET A 67 -10.04 0.79 -10.24
CA MET A 67 -10.53 0.36 -11.56
C MET A 67 -9.79 -0.89 -12.06
N GLU A 68 -8.49 -0.96 -11.84
CA GLU A 68 -7.68 -2.12 -12.21
C GLU A 68 -8.12 -3.39 -11.46
N ILE A 69 -8.29 -3.28 -10.14
CA ILE A 69 -8.73 -4.40 -9.29
C ILE A 69 -10.15 -4.83 -9.66
N ASP A 70 -11.07 -3.88 -9.78
CA ASP A 70 -12.46 -4.16 -10.20
C ASP A 70 -12.49 -4.89 -11.55
N SER A 71 -11.64 -4.49 -12.49
CA SER A 71 -11.53 -5.13 -13.80
C SER A 71 -11.00 -6.57 -13.70
N ALA A 72 -10.00 -6.82 -12.85
CA ALA A 72 -9.47 -8.17 -12.65
C ALA A 72 -10.50 -9.11 -12.02
N ILE A 73 -11.25 -8.61 -11.03
CA ILE A 73 -12.34 -9.35 -10.37
C ILE A 73 -13.48 -9.62 -11.37
N ALA A 74 -13.83 -8.64 -12.20
CA ALA A 74 -14.88 -8.80 -13.22
C ALA A 74 -14.52 -9.89 -14.25
N ASP A 75 -13.29 -9.87 -14.77
CA ASP A 75 -12.79 -10.89 -15.70
C ASP A 75 -12.79 -12.29 -15.08
N PHE A 76 -12.37 -12.42 -13.82
CA PHE A 76 -12.47 -13.67 -13.08
C PHE A 76 -13.91 -14.17 -12.98
N ASN A 77 -14.85 -13.30 -12.58
CA ASN A 77 -16.25 -13.66 -12.40
C ASN A 77 -16.91 -14.09 -13.72
N GLU A 78 -16.58 -13.45 -14.83
CA GLU A 78 -17.07 -13.82 -16.16
C GLU A 78 -16.57 -15.23 -16.54
N LYS A 79 -15.26 -15.48 -16.43
CA LYS A 79 -14.68 -16.80 -16.72
C LYS A 79 -15.21 -17.89 -15.81
N LEU A 80 -15.41 -17.58 -14.53
CA LEU A 80 -15.97 -18.52 -13.57
C LEU A 80 -17.43 -18.85 -13.92
N TYR A 81 -18.22 -17.87 -14.32
CA TYR A 81 -19.61 -18.10 -14.74
C TYR A 81 -19.68 -19.05 -15.93
N ASP A 82 -18.86 -18.81 -16.96
CA ASP A 82 -18.80 -19.68 -18.14
C ASP A 82 -18.36 -21.11 -17.77
N TYR A 83 -17.36 -21.23 -16.90
CA TYR A 83 -16.87 -22.51 -16.42
C TYR A 83 -17.92 -23.30 -15.61
N GLU A 84 -18.63 -22.63 -14.70
CA GLU A 84 -19.73 -23.22 -13.93
C GLU A 84 -20.90 -23.64 -14.84
N ASP A 85 -21.15 -22.90 -15.93
CA ASP A 85 -22.17 -23.24 -16.92
C ASP A 85 -21.79 -24.48 -17.76
N GLU A 86 -20.53 -24.60 -18.18
CA GLU A 86 -20.01 -25.79 -18.87
C GLU A 86 -20.09 -27.04 -17.99
N LEU A 87 -19.78 -26.90 -16.70
CA LEU A 87 -19.94 -27.94 -15.71
C LEU A 87 -21.40 -28.40 -15.60
N ARG A 88 -22.32 -27.45 -15.50
CA ARG A 88 -23.76 -27.73 -15.40
C ARG A 88 -24.31 -28.39 -16.65
N LYS A 89 -23.82 -28.00 -17.84
CA LYS A 89 -24.15 -28.62 -19.12
C LYS A 89 -23.51 -30.01 -19.30
N GLY A 90 -22.56 -30.37 -18.44
CA GLY A 90 -21.81 -31.62 -18.52
C GLY A 90 -20.81 -31.65 -19.69
N THR A 91 -20.50 -30.50 -20.28
CA THR A 91 -19.50 -30.37 -21.35
C THR A 91 -18.08 -30.33 -20.79
N LYS A 92 -17.94 -30.10 -19.47
CA LYS A 92 -16.69 -30.18 -18.72
C LYS A 92 -16.87 -31.11 -17.52
N GLN A 93 -15.89 -31.98 -17.24
CA GLN A 93 -15.87 -32.86 -16.06
C GLN A 93 -14.75 -32.40 -15.12
N VAL A 94 -15.08 -32.24 -13.83
CA VAL A 94 -14.14 -31.69 -12.83
C VAL A 94 -14.11 -32.60 -11.60
N ASN A 95 -12.90 -32.96 -11.17
CA ASN A 95 -12.62 -33.68 -9.92
C ASN A 95 -12.54 -32.68 -8.73
N THR A 96 -12.04 -33.10 -7.58
CA THR A 96 -12.00 -32.24 -6.37
C THR A 96 -10.97 -31.10 -6.47
N GLU A 97 -9.84 -31.35 -7.12
CA GLU A 97 -8.71 -30.42 -7.16
C GLU A 97 -9.03 -29.06 -7.84
N PRO A 98 -9.68 -28.99 -9.02
CA PRO A 98 -10.06 -27.70 -9.61
C PRO A 98 -11.18 -26.99 -8.84
N LYS A 99 -11.95 -27.69 -7.99
CA LYS A 99 -12.94 -27.03 -7.11
C LYS A 99 -12.24 -26.30 -5.97
N ASP A 100 -11.23 -26.93 -5.38
CA ASP A 100 -10.44 -26.31 -4.30
C ASP A 100 -9.69 -25.08 -4.84
N LEU A 101 -9.13 -25.16 -6.05
CA LEU A 101 -8.49 -24.02 -6.71
C LEU A 101 -9.45 -22.87 -7.01
N ILE A 102 -10.69 -23.15 -7.45
CA ILE A 102 -11.72 -22.11 -7.63
C ILE A 102 -12.03 -21.41 -6.30
N GLU A 103 -12.12 -22.15 -5.21
CA GLU A 103 -12.38 -21.57 -3.90
C GLU A 103 -11.22 -20.67 -3.45
N GLU A 104 -9.97 -21.09 -3.67
CA GLU A 104 -8.81 -20.23 -3.41
C GLU A 104 -8.84 -18.94 -4.23
N LEU A 105 -9.24 -19.00 -5.51
CA LEU A 105 -9.40 -17.82 -6.35
C LEU A 105 -10.53 -16.91 -5.85
N LYS A 106 -11.66 -17.46 -5.38
CA LYS A 106 -12.76 -16.70 -4.76
C LYS A 106 -12.27 -15.98 -3.50
N ILE A 107 -11.53 -16.66 -2.64
CA ILE A 107 -10.94 -16.06 -1.43
C ILE A 107 -9.98 -14.91 -1.78
N LYS A 108 -9.13 -15.08 -2.81
CA LYS A 108 -8.25 -14.00 -3.29
C LYS A 108 -9.04 -12.80 -3.84
N SER A 109 -10.09 -13.05 -4.62
CA SER A 109 -11.00 -12.02 -5.12
C SER A 109 -11.68 -11.23 -4.00
N ASP A 110 -12.16 -11.92 -2.97
CA ASP A 110 -12.76 -11.29 -1.78
C ASP A 110 -11.72 -10.47 -1.02
N SER A 111 -10.50 -10.99 -0.87
CA SER A 111 -9.39 -10.26 -0.25
C SER A 111 -9.07 -8.95 -1.00
N LEU A 112 -9.01 -8.99 -2.33
CA LEU A 112 -8.81 -7.78 -3.15
C LEU A 112 -9.95 -6.78 -2.99
N THR A 113 -11.20 -7.26 -2.85
CA THR A 113 -12.36 -6.40 -2.58
C THR A 113 -12.21 -5.68 -1.23
N VAL A 114 -11.75 -6.39 -0.19
CA VAL A 114 -11.46 -5.79 1.12
C VAL A 114 -10.35 -4.74 1.00
N ARG A 115 -9.27 -5.04 0.26
CA ARG A 115 -8.20 -4.05 0.01
C ARG A 115 -8.74 -2.80 -0.68
N VAL A 116 -9.68 -2.93 -1.63
CA VAL A 116 -10.34 -1.78 -2.26
C VAL A 116 -11.08 -0.91 -1.23
N ASP A 117 -11.73 -1.52 -0.25
CA ASP A 117 -12.40 -0.77 0.81
C ASP A 117 -11.42 -0.09 1.77
N GLU A 118 -10.24 -0.69 2.01
CA GLU A 118 -9.16 -0.14 2.84
C GLU A 118 -8.44 1.05 2.19
N MET A 119 -8.52 1.21 0.85
CA MET A 119 -7.89 2.33 0.12
C MET A 119 -8.33 3.71 0.64
N LYS A 120 -9.58 3.83 1.08
CA LYS A 120 -10.13 5.11 1.56
C LYS A 120 -9.42 5.61 2.81
N ASP A 121 -8.86 4.69 3.60
CA ASP A 121 -8.21 4.98 4.87
C ASP A 121 -6.70 5.29 4.68
N GLN A 122 -6.18 5.13 3.46
CA GLN A 122 -4.78 5.41 3.15
C GLN A 122 -4.54 6.90 2.92
N GLY A 123 -3.52 7.44 3.60
CA GLY A 123 -3.04 8.81 3.41
C GLY A 123 -1.77 8.84 2.55
N GLU A 124 -1.30 10.05 2.25
CA GLU A 124 -0.08 10.28 1.45
C GLU A 124 1.13 9.47 1.96
N GLU A 125 1.32 9.40 3.28
CA GLU A 125 2.47 8.72 3.89
C GLU A 125 2.44 7.19 3.77
N THR A 126 1.26 6.58 3.63
CA THR A 126 1.09 5.11 3.58
C THR A 126 0.70 4.59 2.20
N TRP A 127 0.40 5.50 1.26
CA TRP A 127 -0.19 5.16 -0.03
C TRP A 127 0.74 4.30 -0.89
N ASP A 128 2.02 4.65 -0.98
CA ASP A 128 2.94 3.98 -1.89
C ASP A 128 3.17 2.51 -1.51
N GLU A 129 3.37 2.23 -0.22
CA GLU A 129 3.53 0.85 0.29
C GLU A 129 2.24 0.05 0.09
N PHE A 130 1.09 0.64 0.43
CA PHE A 130 -0.20 0.00 0.20
C PHE A 130 -0.44 -0.31 -1.29
N LYS A 131 -0.14 0.65 -2.18
CA LYS A 131 -0.30 0.51 -3.63
C LYS A 131 0.58 -0.63 -4.15
N GLU A 132 1.84 -0.70 -3.74
CA GLU A 132 2.78 -1.75 -4.15
C GLU A 132 2.27 -3.14 -3.74
N GLU A 133 1.84 -3.31 -2.48
CA GLU A 133 1.29 -4.58 -1.99
C GLU A 133 0.07 -5.02 -2.78
N VAL A 134 -0.89 -4.11 -2.97
CA VAL A 134 -2.14 -4.44 -3.65
C VAL A 134 -1.94 -4.67 -5.13
N GLN A 135 -1.02 -3.95 -5.79
CA GLN A 135 -0.64 -4.23 -7.17
C GLN A 135 -0.01 -5.62 -7.29
N TYR A 136 0.89 -5.98 -6.38
CA TYR A 136 1.47 -7.32 -6.34
C TYR A 136 0.39 -8.40 -6.16
N ASP A 137 -0.51 -8.24 -5.20
CA ASP A 137 -1.61 -9.19 -4.96
C ASP A 137 -2.54 -9.30 -6.18
N THR A 138 -2.81 -8.19 -6.86
CA THR A 138 -3.64 -8.13 -8.06
C THR A 138 -3.00 -8.86 -9.24
N GLU A 139 -1.70 -8.67 -9.47
CA GLU A 139 -0.99 -9.39 -10.53
C GLU A 139 -0.91 -10.89 -10.24
N ASN A 140 -0.58 -11.29 -9.00
CA ASN A 140 -0.60 -12.70 -8.61
C ASN A 140 -1.99 -13.34 -8.78
N PHE A 141 -3.05 -12.58 -8.50
CA PHE A 141 -4.41 -13.02 -8.75
C PHE A 141 -4.67 -13.23 -10.24
N LYS A 142 -4.36 -12.25 -11.10
CA LYS A 142 -4.50 -12.35 -12.56
C LYS A 142 -3.74 -13.56 -13.11
N GLU A 143 -2.50 -13.78 -12.68
CA GLU A 143 -1.69 -14.94 -13.07
C GLU A 143 -2.32 -16.26 -12.63
N SER A 144 -2.80 -16.34 -11.38
CA SER A 144 -3.47 -17.53 -10.86
C SER A 144 -4.77 -17.85 -11.64
N VAL A 145 -5.55 -16.82 -11.97
CA VAL A 145 -6.76 -16.93 -12.80
C VAL A 145 -6.41 -17.42 -14.19
N ALA A 146 -5.41 -16.83 -14.83
CA ALA A 146 -4.97 -17.21 -16.17
C ALA A 146 -4.50 -18.67 -16.21
N ALA A 147 -3.65 -19.08 -15.28
CA ALA A 147 -3.15 -20.45 -15.17
C ALA A 147 -4.29 -21.46 -14.97
N PHE A 148 -5.21 -21.18 -14.03
CA PHE A 148 -6.35 -22.06 -13.77
C PHE A 148 -7.19 -22.30 -15.03
N PHE A 149 -7.58 -21.22 -15.72
CA PHE A 149 -8.44 -21.35 -16.90
C PHE A 149 -7.69 -21.82 -18.15
N GLU A 150 -6.36 -21.76 -18.19
CA GLU A 150 -5.57 -22.39 -19.25
C GLU A 150 -5.45 -23.90 -19.05
N ASP A 151 -5.19 -24.34 -17.83
CA ASP A 151 -5.05 -25.76 -17.47
C ASP A 151 -6.37 -26.53 -17.54
N ASN A 152 -7.50 -25.82 -17.41
CA ASN A 152 -8.84 -26.41 -17.37
C ASN A 152 -9.73 -26.00 -18.56
N LYS A 153 -9.16 -25.78 -19.76
CA LYS A 153 -9.93 -25.55 -20.99
C LYS A 153 -10.67 -26.79 -21.47
#